data_AF-A0A533YZ57-F1
#
_entry.id   AF-A0A533YZ57-F1
#
_cell.length_a   1.000
_cell.length_b   1.000
_cell.length_c   1.000
_cell.angle_alpha   90.00
_cell.angle_beta   90.00
_cell.angle_gamma   90.00
#
_symmetry.space_group_name_H-M   'P 1'
#
loop_
_entity.id
_entity.type
_entity.pdbx_description
1 polymer ?
#
loop_
_entity_poly.entity_id
_entity_poly.type
_entity_poly.pdbx_seq_one_letter_code
_entity_poly.pdbx_strand_id
1 'polypeptide(L)'
;MTPCRFEKVISGGQTGVDRSALDVALELGMPAGGWCPKGRKAEDGSLSSRYPLTETPSEQYWQRTEWNVRDSDGTLVLTRGAPAEGTAYTIEVARKMGKPCLVLDLSEEPSESVVQAWADEHKVRVLNVAGPRESKCPGIYAQAAQFLRAIFSH
;
A
#
# COMPACT_ATOMS: atom_id res chain seq x y z
N MET A 1 -14.07 7.56 19.94
CA MET A 1 -13.14 7.31 18.83
C MET A 1 -13.90 6.47 17.83
N THR A 2 -14.11 6.97 16.62
CA THR A 2 -14.67 6.16 15.55
C THR A 2 -13.63 5.09 15.22
N PRO A 3 -14.00 3.80 15.16
CA PRO A 3 -13.04 2.77 14.79
C PRO A 3 -12.61 2.98 13.34
N CYS A 4 -11.31 2.78 13.07
CA CYS A 4 -10.79 2.80 11.70
C CYS A 4 -11.64 1.92 10.80
N ARG A 5 -12.06 2.45 9.64
CA ARG A 5 -13.00 1.73 8.76
C ARG A 5 -12.35 0.55 8.03
N PHE A 6 -11.03 0.52 7.90
CA PHE A 6 -10.37 -0.57 7.19
C PHE A 6 -10.27 -1.80 8.11
N GLU A 7 -10.81 -2.91 7.65
CA GLU A 7 -10.74 -4.20 8.34
C GLU A 7 -9.36 -4.83 8.19
N LYS A 8 -8.65 -4.51 7.10
CA LYS A 8 -7.30 -4.99 6.84
C LYS A 8 -6.53 -4.04 5.92
N VAL A 9 -5.26 -3.83 6.24
CA VAL A 9 -4.30 -3.17 5.34
C VAL A 9 -3.39 -4.23 4.73
N ILE A 10 -3.29 -4.25 3.40
CA ILE A 10 -2.37 -5.12 2.68
C ILE A 10 -1.35 -4.32 1.87
N SER A 11 -0.16 -4.89 1.71
CA SER A 11 0.87 -4.34 0.83
C SER A 11 1.88 -5.41 0.43
N GLY A 12 2.77 -5.09 -0.51
CA GLY A 12 3.79 -6.02 -0.99
C GLY A 12 5.11 -6.02 -0.23
N GLY A 13 5.23 -5.18 0.78
CA GLY A 13 6.39 -5.13 1.67
C GLY A 13 7.67 -4.58 1.06
N GLN A 14 7.66 -3.98 -0.13
CA GLN A 14 8.84 -3.26 -0.63
C GLN A 14 9.23 -2.11 0.33
N THR A 15 10.48 -1.61 0.30
CA THR A 15 10.83 -0.36 1.00
C THR A 15 9.93 0.80 0.54
N GLY A 16 10.00 1.94 1.24
CA GLY A 16 9.16 3.09 0.92
C GLY A 16 7.72 2.89 1.34
N VAL A 17 6.77 3.16 0.45
CA VAL A 17 5.34 3.20 0.77
C VAL A 17 4.82 1.85 1.28
N ASP A 18 5.18 0.75 0.62
CA ASP A 18 4.69 -0.58 0.98
C ASP A 18 5.04 -0.94 2.43
N ARG A 19 6.29 -0.69 2.82
CA ARG A 19 6.78 -0.89 4.19
C ARG A 19 6.07 0.02 5.18
N SER A 20 5.91 1.29 4.84
CA SER A 20 5.24 2.27 5.70
C SER A 20 3.81 1.84 6.05
N ALA A 21 3.08 1.26 5.09
CA ALA A 21 1.72 0.80 5.31
C ALA A 21 1.63 -0.37 6.28
N LEU A 22 2.53 -1.34 6.14
CA LEU A 22 2.61 -2.46 7.07
C LEU A 22 3.03 -2.01 8.47
N ASP A 23 4.01 -1.11 8.54
CA ASP A 23 4.51 -0.61 9.82
C ASP A 23 3.46 0.18 10.59
N VAL A 24 2.75 1.10 9.93
CA VAL A 24 1.67 1.86 10.58
C VAL A 24 0.50 0.95 10.97
N ALA A 25 0.11 0.01 10.12
CA ALA A 25 -0.96 -0.92 10.47
C ALA A 25 -0.61 -1.77 11.70
N LEU A 26 0.62 -2.30 11.77
CA LEU A 26 1.08 -3.07 12.92
C LEU A 26 1.23 -2.20 14.18
N GLU A 27 1.74 -0.97 14.04
CA GLU A 27 1.86 0.02 15.14
C GLU A 27 0.49 0.31 15.78
N LEU A 28 -0.56 0.45 14.97
CA LEU A 28 -1.93 0.73 15.41
C LEU A 28 -2.74 -0.53 15.77
N GLY A 29 -2.13 -1.71 15.73
CA GLY A 29 -2.80 -2.98 16.04
C GLY A 29 -3.87 -3.40 15.02
N MET A 30 -3.82 -2.86 13.80
CA MET A 30 -4.72 -3.22 12.71
C MET A 30 -4.30 -4.54 12.07
N PRO A 31 -5.25 -5.35 11.55
CA PRO A 31 -4.91 -6.50 10.73
C PRO A 31 -4.09 -6.07 9.50
N ALA A 32 -2.87 -6.58 9.41
CA ALA A 32 -1.97 -6.35 8.29
C ALA A 32 -1.75 -7.63 7.46
N GLY A 33 -1.33 -7.50 6.22
CA GLY A 33 -0.87 -8.64 5.42
C GLY A 33 -0.56 -8.30 3.97
N GLY A 34 -0.79 -9.26 3.08
CA GLY A 34 -0.57 -9.11 1.65
C GLY A 34 0.39 -10.14 1.08
N TRP A 35 0.72 -9.93 -0.19
CA TRP A 35 1.54 -10.83 -0.99
C TRP A 35 2.92 -10.25 -1.21
N CYS A 36 3.97 -11.03 -0.95
CA CYS A 36 5.35 -10.68 -1.27
C CYS A 36 5.94 -11.69 -2.26
N PRO A 37 7.04 -11.37 -2.96
CA PRO A 37 7.67 -12.33 -3.86
C PRO A 37 8.17 -13.56 -3.09
N LYS A 38 8.31 -14.68 -3.80
CA LYS A 38 9.01 -15.86 -3.30
C LYS A 38 10.39 -15.48 -2.75
N GLY A 39 10.79 -16.12 -1.66
CA GLY A 39 12.00 -15.78 -0.89
C GLY A 39 11.88 -14.49 -0.09
N ARG A 40 10.66 -13.94 0.03
CA ARG A 40 10.35 -12.69 0.73
C ARG A 40 11.22 -11.53 0.26
N LYS A 41 11.42 -11.39 -1.05
CA LYS A 41 12.37 -10.44 -1.63
C LYS A 41 11.90 -8.98 -1.53
N ALA A 42 12.78 -8.09 -1.09
CA ALA A 42 12.69 -6.64 -1.20
C ALA A 42 14.03 -6.04 -1.68
N GLU A 43 14.09 -4.73 -1.95
CA GLU A 43 15.33 -4.11 -2.44
C GLU A 43 16.46 -4.07 -1.38
N ASP A 44 16.09 -4.07 -0.10
CA ASP A 44 16.99 -4.06 1.06
C ASP A 44 17.30 -5.47 1.59
N GLY A 45 16.91 -6.51 0.84
CA GLY A 45 17.11 -7.91 1.20
C GLY A 45 15.80 -8.62 1.52
N SER A 46 15.87 -9.67 2.34
CA SER A 46 14.70 -10.49 2.67
C SER A 46 13.83 -9.82 3.75
N LEU A 47 12.51 -9.84 3.57
CA LEU A 47 11.54 -9.26 4.49
C LEU A 47 11.58 -9.99 5.83
N SER A 48 11.69 -9.21 6.92
CA SER A 48 11.55 -9.71 8.28
C SER A 48 10.27 -10.55 8.45
N SER A 49 10.34 -11.60 9.27
CA SER A 49 9.20 -12.45 9.64
C SER A 49 8.12 -11.71 10.43
N ARG A 50 8.40 -10.50 10.94
CA ARG A 50 7.42 -9.66 11.63
C ARG A 50 6.26 -9.22 10.73
N TYR A 51 6.47 -9.16 9.41
CA TYR A 51 5.39 -8.81 8.48
C TYR A 51 4.57 -10.06 8.13
N PRO A 52 3.24 -10.04 8.35
CA PRO A 52 2.32 -11.16 8.08
C PRO A 52 2.02 -11.31 6.57
N LEU A 53 3.07 -11.42 5.76
CA LEU A 53 3.01 -11.53 4.31
C LEU A 53 3.08 -12.98 3.87
N THR A 54 2.29 -13.33 2.86
CA THR A 54 2.32 -14.63 2.19
C THR A 54 3.17 -14.52 0.92
N GLU A 55 4.01 -15.52 0.66
CA GLU A 55 4.80 -15.55 -0.57
C GLU A 55 3.94 -15.94 -1.77
N THR A 56 4.15 -15.26 -2.89
CA THR A 56 3.67 -15.72 -4.20
C THR A 56 4.56 -16.86 -4.71
N PRO A 57 4.10 -17.69 -5.67
CA PRO A 57 4.93 -18.75 -6.27
C PRO A 57 6.16 -18.22 -7.04
N SER A 58 6.13 -16.97 -7.51
CA SER A 58 7.21 -16.33 -8.26
C SER A 58 8.00 -15.35 -7.40
N GLU A 59 9.30 -15.20 -7.70
CA GLU A 59 10.17 -14.15 -7.16
C GLU A 59 9.95 -12.78 -7.85
N GLN A 60 9.13 -12.76 -8.91
CA GLN A 60 8.91 -11.55 -9.69
C GLN A 60 7.94 -10.59 -9.01
N TYR A 61 8.32 -9.31 -8.93
CA TYR A 61 7.51 -8.28 -8.27
C TYR A 61 6.14 -8.06 -8.92
N TRP A 62 5.98 -8.32 -10.22
CA TRP A 62 4.71 -8.08 -10.88
C TRP A 62 3.61 -9.01 -10.34
N GLN A 63 3.92 -10.28 -10.03
CA GLN A 63 2.92 -11.24 -9.54
C GLN A 63 2.35 -10.82 -8.18
N ARG A 64 3.22 -10.41 -7.25
CA ARG A 64 2.75 -9.91 -5.95
C ARG A 64 1.95 -8.63 -6.10
N THR A 65 2.28 -7.76 -7.05
CA THR A 65 1.52 -6.53 -7.30
C THR A 65 0.12 -6.86 -7.79
N GLU A 66 0.00 -7.76 -8.77
CA GLU A 66 -1.30 -8.24 -9.26
C GLU A 66 -2.15 -8.87 -8.16
N TRP A 67 -1.56 -9.69 -7.30
CA TRP A 67 -2.32 -10.38 -6.25
C TRP A 67 -2.75 -9.43 -5.13
N ASN A 68 -1.94 -8.44 -4.77
CA ASN A 68 -2.36 -7.42 -3.81
C ASN A 68 -3.49 -6.54 -4.36
N VAL A 69 -3.50 -6.23 -5.66
CA VAL A 69 -4.64 -5.51 -6.27
C VAL A 69 -5.88 -6.39 -6.37
N ARG A 70 -5.71 -7.66 -6.74
CA ARG A 70 -6.81 -8.63 -6.86
C ARG A 70 -7.52 -8.84 -5.52
N ASP A 71 -6.75 -9.03 -4.46
CA ASP A 71 -7.22 -9.45 -3.13
C ASP A 71 -7.49 -8.27 -2.17
N SER A 72 -7.64 -7.06 -2.70
CA SER A 72 -8.14 -5.89 -1.97
C SER A 72 -9.46 -5.39 -2.55
N ASP A 73 -10.20 -4.59 -1.78
CA ASP A 73 -11.40 -3.91 -2.27
C ASP A 73 -11.05 -2.65 -3.06
N GLY A 74 -9.93 -2.01 -2.71
CA GLY A 74 -9.39 -0.85 -3.41
C GLY A 74 -7.89 -0.72 -3.18
N THR A 75 -7.25 0.07 -4.04
CA THR A 75 -5.82 0.39 -3.92
C THR A 75 -5.60 1.89 -3.74
N LEU A 76 -4.95 2.27 -2.65
CA LEU A 76 -4.40 3.60 -2.43
C LEU A 76 -2.95 3.62 -2.91
N VAL A 77 -2.66 4.44 -3.91
CA VAL A 77 -1.32 4.66 -4.43
C VAL A 77 -0.81 6.01 -3.94
N LEU A 78 0.25 6.01 -3.14
CA LEU A 78 0.91 7.22 -2.66
C LEU A 78 2.16 7.49 -3.49
N THR A 79 2.29 8.70 -4.00
CA THR A 79 3.41 9.12 -4.84
C THR A 79 4.05 10.42 -4.34
N ARG A 80 5.15 10.80 -4.99
CA ARG A 80 5.69 12.16 -4.97
C ARG A 80 6.03 12.51 -6.41
N GLY A 81 5.24 13.38 -7.03
CA GLY A 81 5.21 13.54 -8.47
C GLY A 81 4.55 12.37 -9.19
N ALA A 82 4.76 12.33 -10.51
CA ALA A 82 4.14 11.34 -11.39
C ALA A 82 4.55 9.88 -11.05
N PRO A 83 3.61 8.92 -11.04
CA PRO A 83 3.92 7.52 -10.81
C PRO A 83 4.82 6.95 -11.92
N ALA A 84 5.79 6.12 -11.53
CA ALA A 84 6.74 5.48 -12.44
C ALA A 84 6.98 4.01 -12.07
N GLU A 85 7.54 3.24 -13.01
CA GLU A 85 7.92 1.82 -12.85
C GLU A 85 6.81 0.99 -12.17
N GLY A 86 7.12 0.32 -11.05
CA GLY A 86 6.20 -0.53 -10.32
C GLY A 86 4.95 0.19 -9.81
N THR A 87 5.05 1.49 -9.49
CA THR A 87 3.91 2.30 -9.07
C THR A 87 2.92 2.51 -10.22
N ALA A 88 3.42 2.85 -11.41
CA ALA A 88 2.59 2.99 -12.61
C ALA A 88 1.95 1.65 -13.00
N TYR A 89 2.70 0.54 -12.85
CA TYR A 89 2.18 -0.80 -13.09
C TYR A 89 1.04 -1.17 -12.13
N THR A 90 1.12 -0.83 -10.84
CA THR A 90 0.00 -1.04 -9.89
C THR A 90 -1.28 -0.34 -10.35
N ILE A 91 -1.18 0.91 -10.80
CA ILE A 91 -2.32 1.68 -11.31
C ILE A 91 -2.90 1.02 -12.57
N GLU A 92 -2.03 0.59 -13.49
CA GLU A 92 -2.45 -0.11 -14.71
C GLU A 92 -3.18 -1.42 -14.40
N VAL A 93 -2.68 -2.21 -13.45
CA VAL A 93 -3.30 -3.46 -13.02
C VAL A 93 -4.66 -3.21 -12.38
N ALA A 94 -4.78 -2.23 -11.48
CA ALA A 94 -6.07 -1.88 -10.86
C ALA A 94 -7.10 -1.47 -11.92
N ARG A 95 -6.69 -0.65 -12.89
CA ARG A 95 -7.53 -0.28 -14.03
C ARG A 95 -7.96 -1.50 -14.86
N LYS A 96 -7.02 -2.39 -15.20
CA LYS A 96 -7.31 -3.62 -15.99
C LYS A 96 -8.26 -4.57 -15.26
N MET A 97 -8.17 -4.64 -13.93
CA MET A 97 -9.02 -5.50 -13.10
C MET A 97 -10.35 -4.84 -12.72
N GLY A 98 -10.58 -3.58 -13.10
CA GLY A 98 -11.79 -2.83 -12.70
C GLY A 98 -11.86 -2.57 -11.19
N LYS A 99 -10.70 -2.54 -10.50
CA LYS A 99 -10.62 -2.27 -9.06
C LYS A 99 -10.54 -0.77 -8.80
N PRO A 100 -11.25 -0.24 -7.78
CA PRO A 100 -11.08 1.13 -7.31
C PRO A 100 -9.61 1.45 -7.03
N CYS A 101 -9.12 2.56 -7.57
CA CYS A 101 -7.75 3.01 -7.38
C CYS A 101 -7.73 4.52 -7.14
N LEU A 102 -7.24 4.94 -5.97
CA LEU A 102 -7.02 6.34 -5.64
C LEU A 102 -5.52 6.62 -5.68
N VAL A 103 -5.10 7.60 -6.46
CA VAL A 103 -3.70 8.03 -6.56
C VAL A 103 -3.58 9.41 -5.94
N LEU A 104 -2.70 9.55 -4.94
CA LEU A 104 -2.45 10.81 -4.26
C LEU A 104 -0.97 11.15 -4.30
N ASP A 105 -0.67 12.39 -4.71
CA ASP A 105 0.68 12.94 -4.63
C ASP A 105 0.88 13.58 -3.26
N LEU A 106 1.78 13.02 -2.45
CA LEU A 106 2.05 13.52 -1.11
C LEU A 106 2.76 14.89 -1.12
N SER A 107 3.32 15.34 -2.25
CA SER A 107 3.87 16.70 -2.36
C SER A 107 2.79 17.78 -2.47
N GLU A 108 1.55 17.40 -2.76
CA GLU A 108 0.40 18.31 -2.82
C GLU A 108 -0.36 18.38 -1.48
N GLU A 109 0.17 17.74 -0.42
CA GLU A 109 -0.41 17.72 0.92
C GLU A 109 -1.92 17.34 0.92
N PRO A 110 -2.27 16.16 0.39
CA PRO A 110 -3.65 15.76 0.24
C PRO A 110 -4.33 15.63 1.60
N SER A 111 -5.61 16.01 1.68
CA SER A 111 -6.40 15.79 2.90
C SER A 111 -6.74 14.31 3.07
N GLU A 112 -6.67 13.83 4.31
CA GLU A 112 -7.07 12.46 4.67
C GLU A 112 -8.54 12.20 4.34
N SER A 113 -9.38 13.23 4.39
CA SER A 113 -10.82 13.15 4.10
C SER A 113 -11.11 12.64 2.68
N VAL A 114 -10.21 12.89 1.72
CA VAL A 114 -10.31 12.37 0.35
C VAL A 114 -10.25 10.84 0.34
N VAL A 115 -9.35 10.25 1.14
CA VAL A 115 -9.23 8.80 1.26
C VAL A 115 -10.47 8.21 1.92
N GLN A 116 -11.01 8.89 2.94
CA GLN A 116 -12.21 8.44 3.65
C GLN A 116 -13.44 8.46 2.73
N ALA A 117 -13.65 9.55 1.99
CA ALA A 117 -14.77 9.69 1.06
C ALA A 117 -14.70 8.67 -0.08
N TRP A 118 -13.51 8.49 -0.68
CA TRP A 118 -13.28 7.48 -1.71
C TRP A 118 -13.52 6.04 -1.18
N ALA A 119 -13.03 5.75 0.03
CA ALA A 119 -13.24 4.44 0.64
C ALA A 119 -14.73 4.15 0.90
N ASP A 120 -15.51 5.16 1.28
CA ASP A 120 -16.96 5.02 1.48
C ASP A 120 -17.72 4.84 0.18
N GLU A 121 -17.41 5.64 -0.84
CA GLU A 121 -18.00 5.54 -2.17
C GLU A 121 -17.81 4.14 -2.77
N HIS A 122 -16.61 3.58 -2.60
CA HIS A 122 -16.25 2.28 -3.18
C HIS A 122 -16.34 1.11 -2.20
N LYS A 123 -16.80 1.34 -0.96
CA LYS A 123 -16.93 0.33 0.11
C LYS A 123 -15.63 -0.45 0.37
N VAL A 124 -14.50 0.26 0.44
CA VAL A 124 -13.18 -0.34 0.64
C VAL A 124 -13.01 -0.76 2.10
N ARG A 125 -12.88 -2.07 2.37
CA ARG A 125 -12.65 -2.63 3.71
C ARG A 125 -11.26 -3.25 3.83
N VAL A 126 -10.82 -3.96 2.79
CA VAL A 126 -9.44 -4.41 2.60
C VAL A 126 -8.72 -3.40 1.70
N LEU A 127 -7.83 -2.61 2.30
CA LEU A 127 -7.08 -1.57 1.59
C LEU A 127 -5.71 -2.10 1.17
N ASN A 128 -5.44 -2.14 -0.14
CA ASN A 128 -4.07 -2.26 -0.63
C ASN A 128 -3.41 -0.88 -0.65
N VAL A 129 -2.20 -0.76 -0.10
CA VAL A 129 -1.40 0.46 -0.16
C VAL A 129 -0.12 0.20 -0.94
N ALA A 130 0.15 1.04 -1.93
CA ALA A 130 1.28 0.91 -2.83
C ALA A 130 1.94 2.25 -3.15
N GLY A 131 3.21 2.22 -3.55
CA GLY A 131 3.92 3.42 -3.98
C GLY A 131 5.38 3.14 -4.33
N PRO A 132 6.20 4.19 -4.56
CA PRO A 132 7.58 4.00 -4.90
C PRO A 132 8.38 3.43 -3.72
N ARG A 133 9.43 2.69 -4.08
CA ARG A 133 10.46 2.21 -3.16
C ARG A 133 11.37 3.34 -2.71
N GLU A 134 11.97 3.18 -1.53
CA GLU A 134 12.76 4.23 -0.88
C GLU A 134 13.93 4.69 -1.75
N SER A 135 14.64 3.77 -2.41
CA SER A 135 15.74 4.11 -3.33
C SER A 135 15.34 4.98 -4.52
N LYS A 136 14.06 4.99 -4.90
CA LYS A 136 13.53 5.77 -6.03
C LYS A 136 12.92 7.10 -5.59
N CYS A 137 12.45 7.19 -4.36
CA CYS A 137 11.91 8.40 -3.79
C CYS A 137 12.35 8.53 -2.31
N PRO A 138 13.58 9.02 -2.06
CA PRO A 138 14.08 9.14 -0.70
C PRO A 138 13.16 10.00 0.19
N GLY A 139 12.91 9.51 1.40
CA GLY A 139 12.00 10.10 2.38
C GLY A 139 10.52 9.73 2.18
N ILE A 140 10.16 8.94 1.15
CA ILE A 140 8.75 8.59 0.92
C ILE A 140 8.20 7.69 2.03
N TYR A 141 9.01 6.80 2.60
CA TYR A 141 8.59 5.97 3.73
C TYR A 141 8.05 6.82 4.89
N ALA A 142 8.82 7.83 5.32
CA ALA A 142 8.47 8.65 6.47
C ALA A 142 7.21 9.49 6.21
N GLN A 143 7.13 10.08 5.02
CA GLN A 143 5.99 10.90 4.61
C GLN A 143 4.70 10.06 4.49
N ALA A 144 4.79 8.89 3.85
CA ALA A 144 3.66 7.97 3.76
C ALA A 144 3.23 7.46 5.14
N ALA A 145 4.18 7.13 6.03
CA ALA A 145 3.86 6.72 7.39
C ALA A 145 3.10 7.82 8.18
N GLN A 146 3.51 9.08 8.06
CA GLN A 146 2.82 10.21 8.69
C GLN A 146 1.38 10.33 8.19
N PHE A 147 1.20 10.31 6.87
CA PHE A 147 -0.13 10.41 6.24
C PHE A 147 -1.04 9.22 6.61
N LEU A 148 -0.51 8.00 6.57
CA LEU A 148 -1.26 6.79 6.90
C LEU A 148 -1.66 6.73 8.38
N ARG A 149 -0.83 7.25 9.31
CA ARG A 149 -1.23 7.37 10.72
C ARG A 149 -2.45 8.26 10.87
N ALA A 150 -2.50 9.37 10.16
CA ALA A 150 -3.66 10.27 10.19
C ALA A 150 -4.92 9.58 9.64
N ILE A 151 -4.80 8.82 8.54
CA ILE A 151 -5.93 8.07 7.96
C ILE A 151 -6.45 6.97 8.89
N PHE A 152 -5.54 6.24 9.56
CA PHE A 152 -5.89 5.05 10.35
C PHE A 152 -6.26 5.34 11.80
N SER A 153 -5.95 6.52 12.31
CA SER A 153 -6.30 6.93 13.69
C SER A 153 -7.72 7.48 13.84
N HIS A 154 -8.48 7.55 12.74
CA HIS A 154 -9.84 8.10 12.65
C HIS A 154 -10.85 7.06 12.19
#